data_AF-A0A9J6EL39-F1
#
_entry.id   AF-A0A9J6EL39-F1
#
_cell.length_a   1.000
_cell.length_b   1.000
_cell.length_c   1.000
_cell.angle_alpha   90.00
_cell.angle_beta   90.00
_cell.angle_gamma   90.00
#
_symmetry.space_group_name_H-M   'P 1'
#
loop_
_entity.id
_entity.type
_entity.pdbx_description
1 polymer ?
#
loop_
_entity_poly.entity_id
_entity_poly.type
_entity_poly.pdbx_seq_one_letter_code
_entity_poly.pdbx_strand_id
1 'polypeptide(L)'
;MWLFVGSLTALVVAEMATAEHKYRVAYFKQKVDHFSFSNRDSFRQRYLIYEDHWNKNGGPIFFCTGSEMNVEVLANQMGIMYDWAVDFKAMLVFAEHRYYGDSLPYRERSFSSRDRRGYLTTEQALADFAYLIQHIKKHAPGADKSMVVTFGGGYGGMLAAWMRVRYPHLVKGAYASSAPIAYYSGEVACDKFPRAITDSYKSQSQNCAASIRRSWAIMDKMAATDDGLQFLTEAFHSCQRLTPDSIPHLYQWLKEAYQTMAMLDYPYDTELFGKLPAHPVKARD
;
A
#
# COMPACT_ATOMS: atom_id res chain seq x y z
N MET A 1 -57.32 18.45 -4.52
CA MET A 1 -57.58 17.31 -3.62
C MET A 1 -57.25 16.07 -4.45
N TRP A 2 -56.06 15.47 -4.42
CA TRP A 2 -55.14 15.15 -3.33
C TRP A 2 -53.67 15.36 -3.73
N LEU A 3 -52.86 15.71 -2.73
CA LEU A 3 -51.40 15.79 -2.74
C LEU A 3 -50.78 14.39 -2.65
N PHE A 4 -49.64 14.17 -3.29
CA PHE A 4 -48.57 13.34 -2.72
C PHE A 4 -47.20 13.93 -3.05
N VAL A 5 -46.52 14.34 -1.98
CA VAL A 5 -45.12 14.73 -1.91
C VAL A 5 -44.29 13.45 -1.79
N GLY A 6 -43.21 13.35 -2.56
CA GLY A 6 -42.32 12.19 -2.55
C GLY A 6 -40.89 12.59 -2.89
N SER A 7 -40.21 13.14 -1.89
CA SER A 7 -38.77 13.34 -1.69
C SER A 7 -37.83 13.01 -2.86
N LEU A 8 -37.21 14.05 -3.46
CA LEU A 8 -35.91 13.94 -4.13
C LEU A 8 -34.86 13.54 -3.09
N THR A 9 -34.52 12.26 -2.99
CA THR A 9 -33.19 11.86 -2.56
C THR A 9 -32.33 11.80 -3.82
N ALA A 10 -31.70 12.93 -4.14
CA ALA A 10 -30.55 12.93 -5.03
C ALA A 10 -29.46 12.12 -4.31
N LEU A 11 -29.26 10.87 -4.73
CA LEU A 11 -28.05 10.14 -4.44
C LEU A 11 -26.95 10.94 -5.13
N VAL A 12 -26.19 11.71 -4.35
CA VAL A 12 -24.92 12.25 -4.83
C VAL A 12 -24.00 11.05 -4.94
N VAL A 13 -24.05 10.38 -6.09
CA VAL A 13 -22.93 9.57 -6.55
C VAL A 13 -21.83 10.59 -6.77
N ALA A 14 -20.92 10.69 -5.80
CA ALA A 14 -19.66 11.36 -6.04
C ALA A 14 -18.97 10.54 -7.13
N GLU A 15 -19.13 10.97 -8.38
CA GLU A 15 -18.25 10.61 -9.46
C GLU A 15 -16.86 11.04 -8.98
N MET A 16 -16.07 10.08 -8.47
CA MET A 16 -14.64 10.28 -8.31
C MET A 16 -14.06 10.34 -9.71
N ALA A 17 -14.18 11.50 -10.34
CA ALA A 17 -13.27 11.89 -11.38
C ALA A 17 -11.87 11.72 -10.78
N THR A 18 -11.10 10.76 -11.29
CA THR A 18 -9.67 10.70 -11.01
C THR A 18 -9.09 12.01 -11.52
N ALA A 19 -8.96 12.99 -10.64
CA ALA A 19 -8.23 14.21 -10.95
C ALA A 19 -6.82 13.75 -11.30
N GLU A 20 -6.44 13.89 -12.56
CA GLU A 20 -5.08 13.60 -13.01
C GLU A 20 -4.19 14.69 -12.39
N HIS A 21 -3.78 14.47 -11.14
CA HIS A 21 -2.96 15.40 -10.40
C HIS A 21 -1.61 15.49 -11.10
N LYS A 22 -1.33 16.66 -11.71
CA LYS A 22 -0.08 16.89 -12.43
C LYS A 22 1.06 17.10 -11.46
N TYR A 23 1.73 16.03 -11.06
CA TYR A 23 2.99 16.08 -10.34
C TYR A 23 4.19 16.18 -11.30
N ARG A 24 5.28 16.77 -10.83
CA ARG A 24 6.57 16.72 -11.52
C ARG A 24 7.39 15.52 -11.04
N VAL A 25 7.90 14.73 -11.97
CA VAL A 25 8.85 13.65 -11.67
C VAL A 25 10.26 14.25 -11.50
N ALA A 26 10.94 13.89 -10.42
CA ALA A 26 12.28 14.33 -10.13
C ALA A 26 13.14 13.17 -9.59
N TYR A 27 14.45 13.38 -9.59
CA TYR A 27 15.41 12.39 -9.12
C TYR A 27 16.43 13.03 -8.18
N PHE A 28 16.74 12.34 -7.10
CA PHE A 28 17.78 12.71 -6.14
C PHE A 28 18.92 11.71 -6.23
N LYS A 29 20.17 12.20 -6.27
CA LYS A 29 21.36 11.34 -6.23
C LYS A 29 21.57 10.87 -4.79
N GLN A 30 21.21 9.62 -4.55
CA GLN A 30 21.19 8.98 -3.24
C GLN A 30 22.39 8.06 -3.06
N LYS A 31 22.89 7.90 -1.83
CA LYS A 31 23.92 6.90 -1.51
C LYS A 31 23.31 5.50 -1.53
N VAL A 32 24.06 4.52 -2.02
CA VAL A 32 23.64 3.11 -1.87
C VAL A 32 23.68 2.69 -0.41
N ASP A 33 24.72 3.11 0.31
CA ASP A 33 24.93 2.76 1.72
C ASP A 33 25.09 4.01 2.60
N HIS A 34 24.21 4.16 3.59
CA HIS A 34 24.27 5.21 4.60
C HIS A 34 25.03 4.82 5.86
N PHE A 35 25.28 3.53 6.07
CA PHE A 35 25.78 2.98 7.34
C PHE A 35 27.20 2.41 7.22
N SER A 36 27.79 2.41 6.03
CA SER A 36 29.21 2.19 5.80
C SER A 36 29.82 3.27 4.92
N PHE A 37 31.10 3.56 5.14
CA PHE A 37 31.90 4.44 4.29
C PHE A 37 32.68 3.67 3.20
N SER A 38 32.67 2.33 3.25
CA SER A 38 33.41 1.48 2.29
C SER A 38 32.78 1.50 0.91
N ASN A 39 31.45 1.50 0.83
CA ASN A 39 30.72 1.63 -0.41
C ASN A 39 30.44 3.12 -0.70
N ARG A 40 30.92 3.61 -1.85
CA ARG A 40 30.74 4.99 -2.30
C ARG A 40 29.78 5.10 -3.49
N ASP A 41 29.12 4.01 -3.84
CA ASP A 41 28.16 3.96 -4.92
C ASP A 41 26.98 4.89 -4.63
N SER A 42 26.36 5.35 -5.71
CA SER A 42 25.16 6.18 -5.65
C SER A 42 24.18 5.76 -6.73
N PHE A 43 22.90 6.04 -6.48
CA PHE A 43 21.82 5.77 -7.42
C PHE A 43 20.87 6.95 -7.50
N ARG A 44 19.93 6.92 -8.44
CA ARG A 44 18.89 7.94 -8.54
C ARG A 44 17.65 7.44 -7.83
N GLN A 45 17.30 8.06 -6.72
CA GLN A 45 16.00 7.86 -6.08
C GLN A 45 14.98 8.77 -6.75
N ARG A 46 13.91 8.17 -7.27
CA ARG A 46 12.78 8.89 -7.88
C ARG A 46 11.89 9.48 -6.78
N TYR A 47 11.35 10.67 -7.03
CA TYR A 47 10.29 11.24 -6.21
C TYR A 47 9.38 12.11 -7.07
N LEU A 48 8.14 12.25 -6.64
CA LEU A 48 7.14 13.10 -7.26
C LEU A 48 6.95 14.33 -6.38
N ILE A 49 6.75 15.48 -7.00
CA ILE A 49 6.52 16.75 -6.30
C ILE A 49 5.32 17.47 -6.88
N TYR A 50 4.45 17.95 -6.01
CA TYR A 50 3.26 18.71 -6.34
C TYR A 50 3.23 19.98 -5.48
N GLU A 51 3.21 21.14 -6.13
CA GLU A 51 3.43 22.45 -5.50
C GLU A 51 2.26 23.43 -5.72
N ASP A 52 1.22 23.05 -6.46
CA ASP A 52 0.18 23.98 -6.93
C ASP A 52 -0.54 24.73 -5.80
N HIS A 53 -0.71 24.09 -4.65
CA HIS A 53 -1.36 24.68 -3.48
C HIS A 53 -0.39 25.14 -2.39
N TRP A 54 0.91 24.99 -2.62
CA TRP A 54 1.90 25.22 -1.58
C TRP A 54 2.12 26.71 -1.31
N ASN A 55 1.92 27.11 -0.05
CA ASN A 55 2.33 28.42 0.42
C ASN A 55 3.83 28.42 0.73
N LYS A 56 4.62 29.06 -0.15
CA LYS A 56 6.08 29.19 0.03
C LYS A 56 6.50 30.00 1.27
N ASN A 57 5.57 30.70 1.90
CA ASN A 57 5.77 31.43 3.15
C ASN A 57 5.44 30.55 4.38
N GLY A 58 6.01 29.35 4.45
CA GLY A 58 5.93 28.47 5.62
C GLY A 58 4.85 27.38 5.59
N GLY A 59 4.19 27.17 4.44
CA GLY A 59 3.32 26.01 4.23
C GLY A 59 4.08 24.69 4.44
N PRO A 60 3.45 23.65 5.01
CA PRO A 60 4.12 22.40 5.35
C PRO A 60 4.46 21.57 4.12
N ILE A 61 5.32 20.58 4.31
CA ILE A 61 5.60 19.51 3.36
C ILE A 61 4.88 18.26 3.87
N PHE A 62 3.95 17.74 3.09
CA PHE A 62 3.40 16.41 3.29
C PHE A 62 4.23 15.41 2.48
N PHE A 63 4.95 14.56 3.19
CA PHE A 63 5.95 13.67 2.63
C PHE A 63 5.44 12.22 2.71
N CYS A 64 4.98 11.66 1.60
CA CYS A 64 4.64 10.25 1.53
C CYS A 64 5.93 9.42 1.53
N THR A 65 6.08 8.57 2.55
CA THR A 65 7.15 7.57 2.62
C THR A 65 6.73 6.39 1.76
N GLY A 66 7.21 6.37 0.51
CA GLY A 66 6.89 5.32 -0.44
C GLY A 66 7.17 3.93 0.13
N SER A 67 6.30 2.99 -0.21
CA SER A 67 6.30 1.64 0.33
C SER A 67 6.74 0.63 -0.74
N GLU A 68 6.27 -0.60 -0.67
CA GLU A 68 6.58 -1.75 -1.50
C GLU A 68 6.00 -1.72 -2.93
N MET A 69 5.91 -0.54 -3.55
CA MET A 69 5.32 -0.38 -4.89
C MET A 69 5.88 0.82 -5.66
N ASN A 70 5.50 0.92 -6.94
CA ASN A 70 5.78 2.10 -7.76
C ASN A 70 5.13 3.34 -7.15
N VAL A 71 5.89 4.43 -7.01
CA VAL A 71 5.45 5.64 -6.32
C VAL A 71 4.25 6.34 -6.99
N GLU A 72 4.04 6.16 -8.29
CA GLU A 72 2.90 6.74 -9.00
C GLU A 72 1.58 6.07 -8.59
N VAL A 73 1.61 4.78 -8.26
CA VAL A 73 0.44 4.08 -7.69
C VAL A 73 0.06 4.71 -6.34
N LEU A 74 1.05 4.99 -5.48
CA LEU A 74 0.81 5.66 -4.20
C LEU A 74 0.29 7.09 -4.39
N ALA A 75 0.84 7.83 -5.36
CA ALA A 75 0.38 9.18 -5.66
C ALA A 75 -1.07 9.21 -6.17
N ASN A 76 -1.56 8.15 -6.81
CA ASN A 76 -2.96 8.05 -7.23
C ASN A 76 -3.89 7.60 -6.09
N GLN A 77 -3.40 6.81 -5.13
CA GLN A 77 -4.20 6.27 -4.04
C GLN A 77 -4.31 7.20 -2.82
N MET A 78 -3.33 8.09 -2.62
CA MET A 78 -3.25 8.97 -1.44
C MET A 78 -4.06 10.26 -1.61
N GLY A 79 -5.34 10.15 -2.00
CA GLY A 79 -6.24 11.29 -2.23
C GLY A 79 -6.28 12.29 -1.07
N ILE A 80 -6.26 11.79 0.17
CA ILE A 80 -6.28 12.61 1.38
C ILE A 80 -5.14 13.65 1.43
N MET A 81 -3.97 13.34 0.85
CA MET A 81 -2.87 14.29 0.80
C MET A 81 -3.19 15.48 -0.11
N TYR A 82 -3.88 15.26 -1.23
CA TYR A 82 -4.31 16.34 -2.14
C TYR A 82 -5.42 17.17 -1.53
N ASP A 83 -6.42 16.54 -0.92
CA ASP A 83 -7.50 17.23 -0.23
C ASP A 83 -6.93 18.17 0.84
N TRP A 84 -6.03 17.64 1.69
CA TRP A 84 -5.40 18.43 2.74
C TRP A 84 -4.36 19.42 2.21
N ALA A 85 -3.77 19.21 1.03
CA ALA A 85 -2.88 20.20 0.43
C ALA A 85 -3.57 21.54 0.21
N VAL A 86 -4.85 21.52 -0.17
CA VAL A 86 -5.67 22.71 -0.38
C VAL A 86 -5.87 23.48 0.91
N ASP A 87 -6.18 22.79 2.00
CA ASP A 87 -6.48 23.42 3.30
C ASP A 87 -5.22 23.90 4.01
N PHE A 88 -4.20 23.05 4.08
CA PHE A 88 -2.95 23.34 4.78
C PHE A 88 -1.97 24.15 3.94
N LYS A 89 -2.28 24.40 2.67
CA LYS A 89 -1.39 25.03 1.68
C LYS A 89 -0.05 24.31 1.62
N ALA A 90 -0.11 22.99 1.50
CA ALA A 90 1.04 22.10 1.62
C ALA A 90 1.68 21.77 0.27
N MET A 91 3.00 21.56 0.29
CA MET A 91 3.70 20.86 -0.80
C MET A 91 3.56 19.37 -0.59
N LEU A 92 3.27 18.61 -1.64
CA LEU A 92 3.28 17.15 -1.59
C LEU A 92 4.56 16.60 -2.20
N VAL A 93 5.14 15.64 -1.50
CA VAL A 93 6.30 14.89 -1.97
C VAL A 93 5.98 13.41 -1.82
N PHE A 94 6.05 12.66 -2.91
CA PHE A 94 5.97 11.20 -2.89
C PHE A 94 7.34 10.62 -3.17
N ALA A 95 8.03 10.12 -2.15
CA ALA A 95 9.37 9.59 -2.30
C ALA A 95 9.32 8.09 -2.58
N GLU A 96 9.91 7.66 -3.70
CA GLU A 96 9.94 6.23 -4.03
C GLU A 96 10.93 5.49 -3.11
N HIS A 97 10.52 4.31 -2.68
CA HIS A 97 11.35 3.44 -1.85
C HIS A 97 12.48 2.83 -2.68
N ARG A 98 13.68 2.75 -2.12
CA ARG A 98 14.79 2.00 -2.75
C ARG A 98 14.35 0.58 -3.11
N TYR A 99 14.80 0.08 -4.27
CA TYR A 99 14.44 -1.23 -4.85
C TYR A 99 13.02 -1.36 -5.41
N TYR A 100 12.20 -0.31 -5.39
CA TYR A 100 10.88 -0.31 -6.02
C TYR A 100 10.82 0.72 -7.15
N GLY A 101 9.96 0.45 -8.14
CA GLY A 101 9.83 1.28 -9.34
C GLY A 101 11.17 1.51 -10.04
N ASP A 102 11.51 2.78 -10.25
CA ASP A 102 12.74 3.19 -10.95
C ASP A 102 13.92 3.43 -9.99
N SER A 103 13.69 3.31 -8.68
CA SER A 103 14.65 3.65 -7.62
C SER A 103 15.54 2.46 -7.26
N LEU A 104 16.24 1.93 -8.27
CA LEU A 104 17.04 0.70 -8.17
C LEU A 104 18.54 1.01 -7.98
N PRO A 105 19.15 0.68 -6.81
CA PRO A 105 20.56 0.98 -6.53
C PRO A 105 21.55 0.49 -7.59
N TYR A 106 21.28 -0.67 -8.18
CA TYR A 106 22.11 -1.29 -9.21
C TYR A 106 21.33 -1.60 -10.50
N ARG A 107 20.24 -0.86 -10.76
CA ARG A 107 19.33 -1.07 -11.90
C ARG A 107 18.85 -2.52 -11.95
N GLU A 108 18.87 -3.16 -13.12
CA GLU A 108 18.50 -4.58 -13.34
C GLU A 108 19.26 -5.56 -12.44
N ARG A 109 20.49 -5.20 -12.02
CA ARG A 109 21.31 -6.05 -11.16
C ARG A 109 21.00 -5.89 -9.68
N SER A 110 20.04 -5.04 -9.28
CA SER A 110 19.70 -4.83 -7.86
C SER A 110 19.30 -6.13 -7.16
N PHE A 111 18.72 -7.05 -7.91
CA PHE A 111 18.29 -8.35 -7.41
C PHE A 111 19.20 -9.52 -7.80
N SER A 112 20.39 -9.29 -8.37
CA SER A 112 21.20 -10.38 -8.92
C SER A 112 22.01 -11.17 -7.87
N SER A 113 22.32 -10.58 -6.71
CA SER A 113 23.10 -11.23 -5.66
C SER A 113 22.72 -10.73 -4.26
N ARG A 114 23.14 -11.47 -3.23
CA ARG A 114 22.95 -11.06 -1.83
C ARG A 114 23.65 -9.73 -1.52
N ASP A 115 24.87 -9.53 -2.02
CA ASP A 115 25.63 -8.30 -1.79
C ASP A 115 24.97 -7.06 -2.40
N ARG A 116 24.15 -7.25 -3.43
CA ARG A 116 23.38 -6.16 -4.06
C ARG A 116 22.01 -5.99 -3.47
N ARG A 117 21.34 -7.07 -3.04
CA ARG A 117 20.05 -7.00 -2.34
C ARG A 117 20.21 -6.56 -0.87
N GLY A 118 21.42 -6.67 -0.31
CA GLY A 118 21.70 -6.39 1.10
C GLY A 118 21.43 -4.94 1.54
N TYR A 119 21.34 -3.98 0.61
CA TYR A 119 20.99 -2.60 0.94
C TYR A 119 19.48 -2.34 0.95
N LEU A 120 18.65 -3.35 0.70
CA LEU A 120 17.20 -3.29 0.88
C LEU A 120 16.85 -3.52 2.35
N THR A 121 17.02 -2.48 3.16
CA THR A 121 16.58 -2.47 4.57
C THR A 121 15.75 -1.25 4.88
N THR A 122 14.94 -1.34 5.93
CA THR A 122 14.13 -0.24 6.43
C THR A 122 15.00 0.94 6.87
N GLU A 123 16.11 0.71 7.57
CA GLU A 123 17.01 1.77 8.05
C GLU A 123 17.58 2.58 6.89
N GLN A 124 17.97 1.89 5.82
CA GLN A 124 18.51 2.53 4.63
C GLN A 124 17.44 3.36 3.91
N ALA A 125 16.19 2.88 3.84
CA ALA A 125 15.07 3.63 3.28
C ALA A 125 14.72 4.88 4.13
N LEU A 126 14.72 4.75 5.47
CA LEU A 126 14.50 5.90 6.36
C LEU A 126 15.61 6.95 6.18
N ALA A 127 16.87 6.51 6.07
CA ALA A 127 17.99 7.40 5.79
C ALA A 127 17.84 8.07 4.41
N ASP A 128 17.36 7.35 3.39
CA ASP A 128 17.07 7.94 2.08
C ASP A 128 16.10 9.10 2.18
N PHE A 129 14.97 8.88 2.85
CA PHE A 129 13.95 9.90 3.06
C PHE A 129 14.48 11.09 3.85
N ALA A 130 15.30 10.86 4.88
CA ALA A 130 15.93 11.93 5.65
C ALA A 130 16.82 12.82 4.76
N TYR A 131 17.69 12.22 3.93
CA TYR A 131 18.54 12.95 3.00
C TYR A 131 17.73 13.68 1.90
N LEU A 132 16.67 13.05 1.39
CA LEU A 132 15.78 13.68 0.41
C LEU A 132 15.04 14.89 1.01
N ILE A 133 14.52 14.78 2.23
CA ILE A 133 13.89 15.90 2.96
C ILE A 133 14.89 17.06 3.08
N GLN A 134 16.12 16.78 3.53
CA GLN A 134 17.15 17.82 3.64
C GLN A 134 17.49 18.45 2.29
N HIS A 135 17.58 17.64 1.23
CA HIS A 135 17.79 18.13 -0.13
C HIS A 135 16.68 19.09 -0.57
N ILE A 136 15.42 18.71 -0.38
CA ILE A 136 14.25 19.53 -0.74
C ILE A 136 14.27 20.83 0.06
N LYS A 137 14.42 20.77 1.38
CA LYS A 137 14.47 21.96 2.24
C LYS A 137 15.59 22.92 1.89
N LYS A 138 16.71 22.43 1.36
CA LYS A 138 17.85 23.25 0.96
C LYS A 138 17.69 23.90 -0.42
N HIS A 139 17.03 23.22 -1.36
CA HIS A 139 17.04 23.64 -2.78
C HIS A 139 15.69 24.14 -3.31
N ALA A 140 14.57 23.81 -2.65
CA ALA A 140 13.26 24.36 -3.01
C ALA A 140 13.05 25.72 -2.31
N PRO A 141 12.88 26.83 -3.06
CA PRO A 141 12.68 28.15 -2.46
C PRO A 141 11.43 28.18 -1.57
N GLY A 142 11.60 28.55 -0.29
CA GLY A 142 10.54 28.60 0.73
C GLY A 142 10.42 27.35 1.60
N ALA A 143 11.12 26.25 1.26
CA ALA A 143 11.02 24.98 1.99
C ALA A 143 11.90 24.90 3.25
N ASP A 144 12.85 25.81 3.42
CA ASP A 144 13.81 25.82 4.53
C ASP A 144 13.11 25.89 5.90
N LYS A 145 12.03 26.67 5.99
CA LYS A 145 11.21 26.83 7.20
C LYS A 145 10.00 25.91 7.25
N SER A 146 9.66 25.21 6.17
CA SER A 146 8.51 24.31 6.15
C SER A 146 8.67 23.15 7.14
N MET A 147 7.62 22.91 7.91
CA MET A 147 7.50 21.70 8.72
C MET A 147 7.21 20.50 7.82
N VAL A 148 7.73 19.33 8.17
CA VAL A 148 7.48 18.08 7.42
C VAL A 148 6.56 17.19 8.24
N VAL A 149 5.49 16.70 7.62
CA VAL A 149 4.62 15.65 8.16
C VAL A 149 4.70 14.46 7.22
N THR A 150 5.04 13.29 7.75
CA THR A 150 5.13 12.07 6.93
C THR A 150 3.78 11.38 6.80
N PHE A 151 3.52 10.76 5.65
CA PHE A 151 2.30 10.03 5.34
C PHE A 151 2.64 8.63 4.82
N GLY A 152 1.80 7.65 5.15
CA GLY A 152 1.90 6.33 4.54
C GLY A 152 0.80 5.37 5.00
N GLY A 153 0.58 4.34 4.19
CA GLY A 153 -0.36 3.24 4.45
C GLY A 153 0.37 1.90 4.55
N GLY A 154 -0.08 0.98 5.41
CA GLY A 154 0.55 -0.34 5.54
C GLY A 154 2.02 -0.24 5.95
N TYR A 155 2.93 -0.85 5.17
CA TYR A 155 4.38 -0.69 5.38
C TYR A 155 4.84 0.77 5.24
N GLY A 156 4.26 1.53 4.30
CA GLY A 156 4.49 2.98 4.20
C GLY A 156 4.10 3.71 5.48
N GLY A 157 3.03 3.28 6.15
CA GLY A 157 2.62 3.85 7.44
C GLY A 157 3.61 3.53 8.57
N MET A 158 4.20 2.32 8.56
CA MET A 158 5.28 1.96 9.48
C MET A 158 6.49 2.87 9.26
N LEU A 159 6.89 3.08 8.00
CA LEU A 159 7.96 4.01 7.63
C LEU A 159 7.66 5.45 8.07
N ALA A 160 6.43 5.94 7.85
CA ALA A 160 6.03 7.28 8.28
C ALA A 160 6.17 7.47 9.80
N ALA A 161 5.70 6.50 10.58
CA ALA A 161 5.83 6.50 12.04
C ALA A 161 7.30 6.44 12.47
N TRP A 162 8.09 5.54 11.89
CA TRP A 162 9.51 5.39 12.21
C TRP A 162 10.35 6.59 11.80
N MET A 163 10.00 7.29 10.71
CA MET A 163 10.60 8.58 10.36
C MET A 163 10.41 9.59 11.49
N ARG A 164 9.19 9.70 12.05
CA ARG A 164 8.93 10.60 13.18
C ARG A 164 9.71 10.21 14.43
N VAL A 165 9.83 8.92 14.73
CA VAL A 165 10.57 8.42 15.90
C VAL A 165 12.08 8.62 15.75
N ARG A 166 12.65 8.30 14.59
CA ARG A 166 14.11 8.30 14.35
C ARG A 166 14.66 9.65 13.91
N TYR A 167 13.87 10.45 13.19
CA TYR A 167 14.27 11.76 12.67
C TYR A 167 13.31 12.87 13.14
N PRO A 168 13.02 13.03 14.45
CA PRO A 168 12.07 14.02 14.95
C PRO A 168 12.50 15.49 14.73
N HIS A 169 13.79 15.69 14.44
CA HIS A 169 14.37 16.98 14.06
C HIS A 169 14.00 17.39 12.62
N LEU A 170 13.71 16.41 11.74
CA LEU A 170 13.24 16.65 10.37
C LEU A 170 11.71 16.59 10.27
N VAL A 171 11.10 15.59 10.92
CA VAL A 171 9.68 15.26 10.78
C VAL A 171 8.92 15.63 12.04
N LYS A 172 7.91 16.50 11.93
CA LYS A 172 7.12 17.04 13.05
C LYS A 172 5.90 16.20 13.42
N GLY A 173 5.34 15.46 12.47
CA GLY A 173 4.23 14.55 12.69
C GLY A 173 4.25 13.41 11.68
N ALA A 174 3.47 12.36 11.96
CA ALA A 174 3.30 11.23 11.06
C ALA A 174 1.82 10.82 11.01
N TYR A 175 1.30 10.66 9.79
CA TYR A 175 0.02 10.01 9.51
C TYR A 175 0.31 8.57 9.07
N ALA A 176 0.21 7.64 10.02
CA ALA A 176 0.52 6.23 9.83
C ALA A 176 -0.77 5.41 9.70
N SER A 177 -1.36 5.38 8.51
CA SER A 177 -2.63 4.70 8.24
C SER A 177 -2.45 3.19 8.16
N SER A 178 -3.28 2.44 8.89
CA SER A 178 -3.29 0.96 8.87
C SER A 178 -1.90 0.33 8.99
N ALA A 179 -1.02 0.91 9.80
CA ALA A 179 0.36 0.47 9.96
C ALA A 179 0.48 -0.65 11.00
N PRO A 180 0.84 -1.90 10.63
CA PRO A 180 0.86 -3.03 11.56
C PRO A 180 2.14 -3.08 12.41
N ILE A 181 2.54 -1.96 13.05
CA ILE A 181 3.80 -1.83 13.80
C ILE A 181 3.92 -2.86 14.92
N ALA A 182 2.83 -3.09 15.67
CA ALA A 182 2.81 -4.04 16.78
C ALA A 182 2.80 -5.51 16.33
N TYR A 183 2.52 -5.80 15.04
CA TYR A 183 2.42 -7.18 14.57
C TYR A 183 3.76 -7.93 14.67
N TYR A 184 4.87 -7.19 14.74
CA TYR A 184 6.22 -7.72 14.83
C TYR A 184 6.85 -7.58 16.23
N SER A 185 6.11 -7.08 17.24
CA SER A 185 6.63 -6.93 18.60
C SER A 185 6.69 -8.24 19.40
N GLY A 186 6.03 -9.30 18.90
CA GLY A 186 5.81 -10.54 19.65
C GLY A 186 4.60 -10.48 20.61
N GLU A 187 3.95 -9.33 20.73
CA GLU A 187 2.77 -9.13 21.61
C GLU A 187 1.45 -9.46 20.91
N VAL A 188 1.47 -9.52 19.58
CA VAL A 188 0.30 -9.84 18.76
C VAL A 188 0.30 -11.33 18.45
N ALA A 189 -0.79 -12.03 18.80
CA ALA A 189 -0.97 -13.44 18.46
C ALA A 189 -0.88 -13.67 16.95
N CYS A 190 -0.15 -14.72 16.52
CA CYS A 190 0.10 -15.02 15.11
C CYS A 190 -1.19 -15.24 14.30
N ASP A 191 -2.25 -15.70 14.95
CA ASP A 191 -3.54 -15.96 14.32
C ASP A 191 -4.48 -14.74 14.29
N LYS A 192 -4.04 -13.57 14.78
CA LYS A 192 -4.87 -12.36 14.82
C LYS A 192 -5.28 -11.90 13.43
N PHE A 193 -4.36 -11.88 12.46
CA PHE A 193 -4.66 -11.53 11.07
C PHE A 193 -5.67 -12.49 10.43
N PRO A 194 -5.44 -13.83 10.38
CA PRO A 194 -6.42 -14.74 9.76
C PRO A 194 -7.77 -14.77 10.50
N ARG A 195 -7.81 -14.52 11.81
CA ARG A 195 -9.08 -14.30 12.54
C ARG A 195 -9.81 -13.05 12.06
N ALA A 196 -9.09 -11.92 11.93
CA ALA A 196 -9.68 -10.69 11.42
C ALA A 196 -10.26 -10.87 10.01
N ILE A 197 -9.56 -11.58 9.12
CA ILE A 197 -10.10 -11.94 7.79
C ILE A 197 -11.40 -12.74 7.92
N THR A 198 -11.39 -13.79 8.76
CA THR A 198 -12.58 -14.60 9.00
C THR A 198 -13.74 -13.75 9.53
N ASP A 199 -13.46 -12.79 10.41
CA ASP A 199 -14.45 -11.92 11.02
C ASP A 199 -15.03 -10.90 10.02
N SER A 200 -14.26 -10.46 9.01
CA SER A 200 -14.78 -9.67 7.87
C SER A 200 -15.84 -10.45 7.08
N TYR A 201 -15.63 -11.74 6.81
CA TYR A 201 -16.64 -12.55 6.12
C TYR A 201 -17.85 -12.84 7.01
N LYS A 202 -17.63 -13.09 8.31
CA LYS A 202 -18.72 -13.32 9.27
C LYS A 202 -19.59 -12.08 9.46
N SER A 203 -19.02 -10.88 9.44
CA SER A 203 -19.79 -9.64 9.60
C SER A 203 -20.77 -9.42 8.45
N GLN A 204 -20.44 -9.91 7.25
CA GLN A 204 -21.36 -9.91 6.10
C GLN A 204 -22.37 -11.06 6.17
N SER A 205 -21.91 -12.28 6.45
CA SER A 205 -22.78 -13.46 6.57
C SER A 205 -22.13 -14.61 7.33
N GLN A 206 -22.80 -15.05 8.41
CA GLN A 206 -22.37 -16.25 9.15
C GLN A 206 -22.34 -17.50 8.26
N ASN A 207 -23.28 -17.61 7.33
CA ASN A 207 -23.34 -18.73 6.38
C ASN A 207 -22.18 -18.70 5.38
N CYS A 208 -21.76 -17.50 4.93
CA CYS A 208 -20.59 -17.34 4.05
C CYS A 208 -19.32 -17.88 4.73
N ALA A 209 -19.01 -17.38 5.94
CA ALA A 209 -17.85 -17.84 6.69
C ALA A 209 -17.90 -19.35 7.00
N ALA A 210 -19.10 -19.88 7.30
CA ALA A 210 -19.29 -21.31 7.51
C ALA A 210 -19.07 -22.14 6.22
N SER A 211 -19.50 -21.64 5.06
CA SER A 211 -19.27 -22.29 3.76
C SER A 211 -17.80 -22.30 3.39
N ILE A 212 -17.08 -21.18 3.57
CA ILE A 212 -15.62 -21.11 3.38
C ILE A 212 -14.93 -22.14 4.29
N ARG A 213 -15.33 -22.24 5.57
CA ARG A 213 -14.73 -23.23 6.48
C ARG A 213 -14.97 -24.67 6.01
N ARG A 214 -16.18 -24.98 5.52
CA ARG A 214 -16.53 -26.32 5.04
C ARG A 214 -15.81 -26.68 3.74
N SER A 215 -15.56 -25.72 2.85
CA SER A 215 -14.92 -26.00 1.56
C SER A 215 -13.53 -26.61 1.73
N TRP A 216 -12.77 -26.21 2.75
CA TRP A 216 -11.43 -26.77 3.02
C TRP A 216 -11.45 -28.28 3.26
N ALA A 217 -12.36 -28.77 4.11
CA ALA A 217 -12.47 -30.21 4.37
C ALA A 217 -12.96 -31.00 3.14
N ILE A 218 -13.80 -30.38 2.31
CA ILE A 218 -14.23 -30.98 1.04
C ILE A 218 -13.06 -31.07 0.08
N MET A 219 -12.25 -30.01 -0.03
CA MET A 219 -11.05 -30.00 -0.87
C MET A 219 -10.04 -31.05 -0.42
N ASP A 220 -9.79 -31.22 0.88
CA ASP A 220 -8.90 -32.26 1.41
C ASP A 220 -9.38 -33.66 1.00
N LYS A 221 -10.69 -33.91 1.08
CA LYS A 221 -11.28 -35.18 0.67
C LYS A 221 -11.16 -35.43 -0.83
N MET A 222 -11.39 -34.40 -1.66
CA MET A 222 -11.29 -34.52 -3.13
C MET A 222 -9.84 -34.68 -3.58
N ALA A 223 -8.89 -34.03 -2.91
CA ALA A 223 -7.47 -34.13 -3.22
C ALA A 223 -6.87 -35.53 -2.99
N ALA A 224 -7.59 -36.43 -2.30
CA ALA A 224 -7.12 -37.77 -1.98
C ALA A 224 -7.26 -38.79 -3.14
N THR A 225 -7.95 -38.44 -4.23
CA THR A 225 -8.15 -39.35 -5.38
C THR A 225 -7.93 -38.63 -6.71
N ASP A 226 -7.56 -39.38 -7.75
CA ASP A 226 -7.34 -38.83 -9.09
C ASP A 226 -8.61 -38.22 -9.69
N ASP A 227 -9.77 -38.85 -9.46
CA ASP A 227 -11.07 -38.34 -9.89
C ASP A 227 -11.42 -37.03 -9.15
N GLY A 228 -11.10 -36.95 -7.85
CA GLY A 228 -11.34 -35.73 -7.07
C GLY A 228 -10.39 -34.59 -7.46
N LEU A 229 -9.14 -34.89 -7.82
CA LEU A 229 -8.21 -33.92 -8.40
C LEU A 229 -8.69 -33.42 -9.78
N GLN A 230 -9.25 -34.31 -10.60
CA GLN A 230 -9.90 -33.91 -11.85
C GLN A 230 -11.11 -33.00 -11.59
N PHE A 231 -11.96 -33.36 -10.64
CA PHE A 231 -13.10 -32.53 -10.24
C PHE A 231 -12.65 -31.13 -9.78
N LEU A 232 -11.61 -31.04 -8.93
CA LEU A 232 -11.09 -29.75 -8.48
C LEU A 232 -10.49 -28.93 -9.64
N THR A 233 -9.81 -29.60 -10.58
CA THR A 233 -9.26 -28.95 -11.79
C THR A 233 -10.36 -28.26 -12.59
N GLU A 234 -11.46 -28.98 -12.82
CA GLU A 234 -12.62 -28.48 -13.56
C GLU A 234 -13.36 -27.39 -12.77
N ALA A 235 -13.64 -27.61 -11.48
CA ALA A 235 -14.38 -26.67 -10.64
C ALA A 235 -13.68 -25.31 -10.50
N PHE A 236 -12.35 -25.30 -10.34
CA PHE A 236 -11.55 -24.08 -10.23
C PHE A 236 -11.08 -23.54 -11.59
N HIS A 237 -11.45 -24.19 -12.70
CA HIS A 237 -11.06 -23.81 -14.05
C HIS A 237 -9.54 -23.62 -14.19
N SER A 238 -8.75 -24.51 -13.59
CA SER A 238 -7.30 -24.36 -13.56
C SER A 238 -6.68 -24.63 -14.94
N CYS A 239 -5.70 -23.81 -15.33
CA CYS A 239 -5.02 -23.94 -16.63
C CYS A 239 -4.23 -25.26 -16.77
N GLN A 240 -3.84 -25.85 -15.64
CA GLN A 240 -3.13 -27.12 -15.57
C GLN A 240 -3.91 -28.08 -14.68
N ARG A 241 -3.75 -29.39 -14.93
CA ARG A 241 -4.32 -30.43 -14.07
C ARG A 241 -3.72 -30.32 -12.68
N LEU A 242 -4.58 -30.31 -11.66
CA LEU A 242 -4.14 -30.34 -10.27
C LEU A 242 -3.57 -31.72 -9.91
N THR A 243 -2.51 -31.70 -9.10
CA THR A 243 -1.81 -32.88 -8.58
C THR A 243 -1.73 -32.75 -7.06
N PRO A 244 -1.41 -33.84 -6.31
CA PRO A 244 -1.22 -33.75 -4.86
C PRO A 244 -0.23 -32.64 -4.45
N ASP A 245 0.83 -32.43 -5.24
CA ASP A 245 1.85 -31.41 -5.00
C ASP A 245 1.34 -29.98 -5.24
N SER A 246 0.35 -29.79 -6.11
CA SER A 246 -0.20 -28.46 -6.41
C SER A 246 -1.33 -28.02 -5.47
N ILE A 247 -1.90 -28.94 -4.71
CA ILE A 247 -3.00 -28.64 -3.78
C ILE A 247 -2.63 -27.60 -2.71
N PRO A 248 -1.46 -27.65 -2.04
CA PRO A 248 -1.04 -26.58 -1.13
C PRO A 248 -1.01 -25.19 -1.78
N HIS A 249 -0.65 -25.10 -3.07
CA HIS A 249 -0.67 -23.84 -3.82
C HIS A 249 -2.09 -23.35 -4.07
N LEU A 250 -3.03 -24.24 -4.39
CA LEU A 250 -4.45 -23.88 -4.51
C LEU A 250 -5.02 -23.33 -3.19
N TYR A 251 -4.69 -23.96 -2.06
CA TYR A 251 -5.07 -23.46 -0.73
C TYR A 251 -4.51 -22.07 -0.46
N GLN A 252 -3.24 -21.85 -0.78
CA GLN A 252 -2.59 -20.57 -0.59
C GLN A 252 -3.23 -19.49 -1.46
N TRP A 253 -3.48 -19.79 -2.74
CA TRP A 253 -4.14 -18.88 -3.67
C TRP A 253 -5.54 -18.47 -3.19
N LEU A 254 -6.36 -19.42 -2.71
CA LEU A 254 -7.69 -19.11 -2.18
C LEU A 254 -7.61 -18.25 -0.91
N LYS A 255 -6.66 -18.53 -0.01
CA LYS A 255 -6.44 -17.69 1.18
C LYS A 255 -6.06 -16.27 0.81
N GLU A 256 -5.16 -16.11 -0.17
CA GLU A 256 -4.75 -14.79 -0.69
C GLU A 256 -5.91 -14.04 -1.34
N ALA A 257 -6.80 -14.74 -2.06
CA ALA A 257 -8.01 -14.14 -2.61
C ALA A 257 -8.94 -13.60 -1.50
N TYR A 258 -9.22 -14.41 -0.46
CA TYR A 258 -10.01 -13.96 0.69
C TYR A 258 -9.35 -12.81 1.46
N GLN A 259 -8.03 -12.85 1.62
CA GLN A 259 -7.27 -11.78 2.25
C GLN A 259 -7.37 -10.47 1.45
N THR A 260 -7.15 -10.54 0.15
CA THR A 260 -7.18 -9.37 -0.76
C THR A 260 -8.54 -8.71 -0.75
N MET A 261 -9.63 -9.49 -0.89
CA MET A 261 -10.99 -8.96 -0.84
C MET A 261 -11.29 -8.31 0.51
N ALA A 262 -10.89 -8.91 1.63
CA ALA A 262 -11.10 -8.33 2.96
C ALA A 262 -10.27 -7.05 3.20
N MET A 263 -9.05 -6.98 2.67
CA MET A 263 -8.20 -5.78 2.75
C MET A 263 -8.71 -4.63 1.87
N LEU A 264 -9.36 -4.96 0.75
CA LEU A 264 -9.90 -4.01 -0.21
C LEU A 264 -11.44 -3.90 -0.13
N ASP A 265 -12.04 -4.14 1.05
CA ASP A 265 -13.50 -4.10 1.24
C ASP A 265 -14.08 -2.66 1.23
N TYR A 266 -13.73 -1.88 0.22
CA TYR A 266 -14.13 -0.49 0.05
C TYR A 266 -15.60 -0.37 -0.37
N PRO A 267 -16.28 0.75 -0.04
CA PRO A 267 -17.66 1.00 -0.44
C PRO A 267 -17.82 1.47 -1.91
N TYR A 268 -16.77 1.35 -2.71
CA TYR A 268 -16.70 1.76 -4.11
C TYR A 268 -15.75 0.84 -4.87
N ASP A 269 -15.83 0.86 -6.20
CA ASP A 269 -14.98 0.06 -7.08
C ASP A 269 -13.51 0.47 -6.96
N THR A 270 -12.60 -0.50 -7.00
CA THR A 270 -11.16 -0.26 -6.89
C THR A 270 -10.35 -1.10 -7.87
N GLU A 271 -9.16 -0.63 -8.23
CA GLU A 271 -8.25 -1.31 -9.16
C GLU A 271 -6.84 -1.54 -8.57
N LEU A 272 -6.65 -1.41 -7.24
CA LEU A 272 -5.33 -1.42 -6.61
C LEU A 272 -4.55 -2.74 -6.79
N PHE A 273 -5.22 -3.89 -6.66
CA PHE A 273 -4.64 -5.23 -6.86
C PHE A 273 -5.43 -6.05 -7.89
N GLY A 274 -6.08 -5.35 -8.82
CA GLY A 274 -7.08 -5.91 -9.73
C GLY A 274 -8.44 -5.24 -9.52
N LYS A 275 -9.33 -5.43 -10.50
CA LYS A 275 -10.66 -4.84 -10.48
C LYS A 275 -11.52 -5.55 -9.44
N LEU A 276 -11.94 -4.82 -8.42
CA LEU A 276 -12.89 -5.28 -7.42
C LEU A 276 -14.09 -4.33 -7.37
N PRO A 277 -15.32 -4.87 -7.30
CA PRO A 277 -16.51 -4.04 -7.14
C PRO A 277 -16.56 -3.45 -5.74
N ALA A 278 -17.45 -2.47 -5.53
CA ALA A 278 -17.85 -2.01 -4.21
C ALA A 278 -18.28 -3.20 -3.31
N HIS A 279 -17.79 -3.20 -2.07
CA HIS A 279 -18.04 -4.23 -1.07
C HIS A 279 -17.72 -5.66 -1.54
N PRO A 280 -16.48 -5.94 -1.98
CA PRO A 280 -16.09 -7.24 -2.55
C PRO A 280 -16.26 -8.41 -1.59
N VAL A 281 -16.27 -8.22 -0.27
CA VAL A 281 -16.55 -9.30 0.70
C VAL A 281 -18.03 -9.67 0.72
N LYS A 282 -18.90 -8.67 0.54
CA LYS A 282 -20.35 -8.86 0.50
C LYS A 282 -20.84 -9.36 -0.86
N ALA A 283 -20.16 -8.93 -1.93
CA ALA A 283 -20.61 -8.90 -3.32
C ALA A 283 -21.73 -9.93 -3.59
N ARG A 284 -22.94 -9.39 -3.73
CA ARG A 284 -24.18 -10.10 -4.03
C ARG A 284 -24.29 -10.35 -5.52
N ASP A 285 -24.85 -11.54 -5.81
CA ASP A 285 -25.61 -12.01 -6.98
C ASP A 285 -25.23 -11.47 -8.37
#